data_AF-A0A2T7F688-F1
#
_entry.id   AF-A0A2T7F688-F1
#
_cell.length_a   1.000
_cell.length_b   1.000
_cell.length_c   1.000
_cell.angle_alpha   90.00
_cell.angle_beta   90.00
_cell.angle_gamma   90.00
#
_symmetry.space_group_name_H-M   'P 1'
#
loop_
_entity.id
_entity.type
_entity.pdbx_description
1 polymer ?
#
loop_
_entity_poly.entity_id
_entity_poly.type
_entity_poly.pdbx_seq_one_letter_code
_entity_poly.pdbx_strand_id
1 'polypeptide(L)'
;MSGSTGERSVADIITSIQYWVIHSITIPSLFIAGWLFVSTGLAYDVFGSPRPNEYFTESRRGIPLITDRFDSLEQLDEFMRWLAVHGLAVPMVFFLGSISAMQTMTQSNPNEQNVELNRTSLYWGLLLIFVLAVLFSNYFFN
;
A
#
# COMPACT_ATOMS: atom_id res chain seq x y z
N MET A 1 -16.40 -33.41 33.18
CA MET A 1 -17.26 -32.21 33.22
C MET A 1 -16.48 -31.10 32.53
N SER A 2 -16.89 -30.67 31.34
CA SER A 2 -16.18 -29.59 30.61
C SER A 2 -16.53 -28.27 31.28
N GLY A 3 -15.56 -27.64 31.94
CA GLY A 3 -15.75 -26.39 32.66
C GLY A 3 -16.02 -25.23 31.71
N SER A 4 -16.95 -24.35 32.09
CA SER A 4 -17.11 -23.03 31.49
C SER A 4 -15.97 -22.12 31.96
N THR A 5 -15.35 -21.38 31.04
CA THR A 5 -14.25 -20.43 31.30
C THR A 5 -14.71 -19.14 32.01
N GLY A 6 -16.03 -18.94 32.19
CA GLY A 6 -16.59 -17.75 32.85
C GLY A 6 -16.74 -16.52 31.94
N GLU A 7 -16.30 -16.61 30.68
CA GLU A 7 -16.50 -15.57 29.68
C GLU A 7 -17.95 -15.57 29.17
N ARG A 8 -18.45 -14.39 28.79
CA ARG A 8 -19.75 -14.28 28.12
C ARG A 8 -19.66 -14.95 26.75
N SER A 9 -20.70 -15.72 26.38
CA SER A 9 -20.71 -16.40 25.09
C SER A 9 -20.67 -15.39 23.93
N VAL A 10 -19.99 -15.74 22.84
CA VAL A 10 -19.90 -14.86 21.65
C VAL A 10 -21.29 -14.59 21.07
N ALA A 11 -22.19 -15.59 21.07
CA ALA A 11 -23.57 -15.43 20.60
C ALA A 11 -24.33 -14.33 21.38
N ASP A 12 -24.15 -14.27 22.71
CA ASP A 12 -24.78 -13.24 23.54
C ASP A 12 -24.16 -11.85 23.33
N ILE A 13 -22.90 -11.78 22.92
CA ILE A 13 -22.20 -10.53 22.63
C ILE A 13 -22.69 -9.94 21.30
N ILE A 14 -22.68 -10.73 20.23
CA ILE A 14 -23.03 -10.25 18.88
C ILE A 14 -24.53 -9.99 18.70
N THR A 15 -25.39 -10.50 19.58
CA THR A 15 -26.83 -10.20 19.60
C THR A 15 -27.19 -9.03 20.51
N SER A 16 -26.23 -8.51 21.30
CA SER A 16 -26.45 -7.40 22.23
C SER A 16 -26.50 -6.05 21.51
N ILE A 17 -27.52 -5.24 21.81
CA ILE A 17 -27.64 -3.87 21.28
C ILE A 17 -26.46 -2.98 21.72
N GLN A 18 -26.01 -3.11 22.97
CA GLN A 18 -24.89 -2.31 23.49
C GLN A 18 -23.59 -2.57 22.74
N TYR A 19 -23.38 -3.83 22.32
CA TYR A 19 -22.21 -4.20 21.53
C TYR A 19 -22.21 -3.42 20.22
N TRP A 20 -23.34 -3.38 19.51
CA TRP A 20 -23.47 -2.68 18.24
C TRP A 20 -23.49 -1.16 18.35
N VAL A 21 -24.05 -0.58 19.43
CA VAL A 21 -23.96 0.87 19.68
C VAL A 21 -22.50 1.33 19.74
N ILE A 22 -21.61 0.54 20.35
CA ILE A 22 -20.18 0.85 20.41
C ILE A 22 -19.50 0.53 19.07
N HIS A 23 -19.73 -0.67 18.53
CA HIS A 23 -19.00 -1.17 17.37
C HIS A 23 -19.41 -0.53 16.05
N SER A 24 -20.61 0.05 15.96
CA SER A 24 -21.05 0.86 14.82
C SER A 24 -20.20 2.11 14.61
N ILE A 25 -19.48 2.58 15.63
CA ILE A 25 -18.56 3.72 15.52
C ILE A 25 -17.12 3.22 15.44
N THR A 26 -16.71 2.31 16.32
CA THR A 26 -15.30 1.89 16.42
C THR A 26 -14.85 1.05 15.22
N ILE A 27 -15.70 0.18 14.67
CA ILE A 27 -15.35 -0.63 13.49
C ILE A 27 -15.16 0.25 12.25
N PRO A 28 -16.11 1.13 11.85
CA PRO A 28 -15.87 2.03 10.73
C PRO A 28 -14.69 2.97 10.94
N SER A 29 -14.46 3.42 12.17
CA SER A 29 -13.33 4.29 12.50
C SER A 29 -11.98 3.58 12.30
N LEU A 30 -11.84 2.34 12.77
CA LEU A 30 -10.64 1.52 12.53
C LEU A 30 -10.45 1.22 11.03
N PHE A 31 -11.55 0.96 10.31
CA PHE A 31 -11.49 0.75 8.87
C PHE A 31 -10.98 1.99 8.13
N ILE A 32 -11.53 3.17 8.43
CA ILE A 32 -11.10 4.45 7.83
C ILE A 32 -9.65 4.76 8.22
N ALA A 33 -9.24 4.50 9.46
CA ALA A 33 -7.86 4.68 9.89
C ALA A 33 -6.90 3.79 9.09
N GLY A 34 -7.23 2.50 8.91
CA GLY A 34 -6.45 1.58 8.08
C GLY A 34 -6.43 1.98 6.61
N TRP A 35 -7.55 2.46 6.08
CA TRP A 35 -7.64 3.00 4.72
C TRP A 35 -6.71 4.20 4.54
N LEU A 36 -6.80 5.19 5.42
CA LEU A 36 -5.96 6.39 5.38
C LEU A 36 -4.47 6.05 5.54
N PHE A 37 -4.13 5.09 6.39
CA PHE A 37 -2.77 4.63 6.58
C PHE A 37 -2.13 4.14 5.26
N VAL A 38 -2.89 3.45 4.41
CA VAL A 38 -2.43 3.00 3.10
C VAL A 38 -2.55 4.10 2.05
N SER A 39 -3.69 4.81 1.98
CA SER A 39 -3.99 5.76 0.90
C SER A 39 -3.14 7.03 0.95
N THR A 40 -2.68 7.43 2.14
CA THR A 40 -1.75 8.57 2.30
C THR A 40 -0.31 8.21 1.92
N GLY A 41 -0.03 6.92 1.75
CA GLY A 41 1.31 6.41 1.49
C GLY A 41 2.15 6.16 2.75
N LEU A 42 1.63 6.46 3.95
CA LEU A 42 2.35 6.29 5.21
C LEU A 42 2.82 4.84 5.44
N ALA A 43 2.06 3.85 4.97
CA ALA A 43 2.46 2.45 5.03
C ALA A 43 3.79 2.17 4.30
N TYR A 44 4.03 2.80 3.15
CA TYR A 44 5.27 2.62 2.41
C TYR A 44 6.45 3.21 3.18
N ASP A 45 6.25 4.38 3.79
CA ASP A 45 7.29 5.09 4.52
C ASP A 45 7.64 4.41 5.86
N VAL A 46 6.64 3.92 6.60
CA VAL A 46 6.83 3.22 7.90
C VAL A 46 7.54 1.88 7.72
N PHE A 47 7.15 1.12 6.71
CA PHE A 47 7.69 -0.23 6.51
C PHE A 47 8.86 -0.28 5.52
N GLY A 48 9.20 0.85 4.88
CA GLY A 48 10.22 0.89 3.83
C GLY A 48 9.87 0.05 2.60
N SER A 49 8.58 -0.21 2.37
CA SER A 49 8.12 -0.95 1.19
C SER A 49 8.24 -0.04 -0.04
N PRO A 50 8.95 -0.45 -1.10
CA PRO A 50 8.99 0.31 -2.33
C PRO A 50 7.59 0.47 -2.91
N ARG A 51 7.25 1.68 -3.35
CA ARG A 51 6.03 1.92 -4.13
C ARG A 51 6.17 1.25 -5.50
N PRO A 52 5.06 1.00 -6.23
CA PRO A 52 5.11 0.41 -7.57
C PRO A 52 6.09 1.10 -8.54
N ASN A 53 6.32 2.40 -8.36
CA ASN A 53 7.23 3.20 -9.18
C ASN A 53 8.65 3.36 -8.61
N GLU A 54 9.00 2.67 -7.52
CA GLU A 54 10.28 2.81 -6.81
C GLU A 54 11.13 1.52 -6.82
N TYR A 55 10.64 0.42 -7.40
CA TYR A 55 11.38 -0.84 -7.46
C TYR A 55 12.68 -0.75 -8.28
N PHE A 56 12.60 -0.07 -9.42
CA PHE A 56 13.73 0.17 -10.30
C PHE A 56 14.00 1.66 -10.47
N THR A 57 15.22 1.98 -10.85
CA THR A 57 15.62 3.36 -11.06
C THR A 57 16.13 3.55 -12.49
N GLU A 58 16.17 4.78 -13.00
CA GLU A 58 16.57 4.99 -14.41
C GLU A 58 17.98 4.48 -14.71
N SER A 59 18.90 4.60 -13.73
CA SER A 59 20.27 4.11 -13.86
C SER A 59 20.44 2.65 -13.42
N ARG A 60 19.55 2.13 -12.55
CA ARG A 60 19.65 0.80 -11.98
C ARG A 60 18.43 -0.04 -12.31
N ARG A 61 18.67 -1.04 -13.17
CA ARG A 61 17.68 -2.06 -13.55
C ARG A 61 17.94 -3.44 -12.91
N GLY A 62 18.95 -3.56 -12.06
CA GLY A 62 19.25 -4.77 -11.30
C GLY A 62 18.52 -4.80 -9.96
N ILE A 63 18.27 -6.01 -9.44
CA ILE A 63 17.60 -6.21 -8.14
C ILE A 63 18.50 -5.68 -7.02
N PRO A 64 18.01 -4.82 -6.11
CA PRO A 64 18.77 -4.33 -4.96
C PRO A 64 18.95 -5.46 -3.93
N LEU A 65 19.93 -6.33 -4.15
CA LEU A 65 20.25 -7.44 -3.25
C LEU A 65 21.27 -7.01 -2.21
N ILE A 66 20.94 -7.22 -0.93
CA ILE A 66 21.89 -7.03 0.17
C ILE A 66 22.85 -8.22 0.16
N THR A 67 24.14 -7.92 0.03
CA THR A 67 25.19 -8.95 -0.09
C THR A 67 26.15 -8.97 1.09
N ASP A 68 26.27 -7.84 1.80
CA ASP A 68 27.04 -7.75 3.03
C ASP A 68 26.11 -7.64 4.24
N ARG A 69 26.43 -8.38 5.29
CA ARG A 69 25.69 -8.38 6.56
C ARG A 69 26.09 -7.20 7.45
N PHE A 70 27.36 -6.80 7.45
CA PHE A 70 27.86 -5.78 8.38
C PHE A 70 27.58 -4.36 7.86
N ASP A 71 27.61 -4.19 6.54
CA ASP A 71 27.35 -2.91 5.87
C ASP A 71 25.94 -2.81 5.24
N SER A 72 25.02 -3.71 5.63
CA SER A 72 23.70 -3.84 5.01
C SER A 72 22.86 -2.55 5.07
N LEU A 73 23.01 -1.75 6.13
CA LEU A 73 22.28 -0.49 6.28
C LEU A 73 22.79 0.59 5.33
N GLU A 74 24.11 0.66 5.12
CA GLU A 74 24.72 1.59 4.17
C GLU A 74 24.37 1.18 2.74
N GLN A 75 24.42 -0.13 2.43
CA GLN A 75 23.96 -0.65 1.14
C GLN A 75 22.49 -0.28 0.86
N LEU A 76 21.62 -0.38 1.87
CA LEU A 76 20.21 -0.01 1.74
C LEU A 76 20.04 1.50 1.56
N ASP A 77 20.78 2.33 2.30
CA ASP A 77 20.77 3.79 2.10
C ASP A 77 21.22 4.15 0.69
N GLU A 78 22.27 3.52 0.14
CA GLU A 78 22.68 3.77 -1.25
C GLU A 78 21.58 3.43 -2.26
N PHE A 79 20.83 2.36 -2.02
CA PHE A 79 19.75 1.92 -2.91
C PHE A 79 18.59 2.91 -2.89
N MET A 80 18.24 3.44 -1.71
CA MET A 80 17.11 4.34 -1.51
C MET A 80 17.47 5.82 -1.74
N ARG A 81 18.65 6.28 -1.33
CA ARG A 81 19.15 7.66 -1.48
C ARG A 81 19.31 8.08 -2.93
N TRP A 82 19.62 7.15 -3.82
CA TRP A 82 19.68 7.43 -5.26
C TRP A 82 18.32 7.93 -5.80
N LEU A 83 17.18 7.41 -5.29
CA LEU A 83 15.83 7.84 -5.66
C LEU A 83 15.54 9.29 -5.22
N ALA A 84 16.05 9.70 -4.05
CA ALA A 84 15.80 11.03 -3.49
C ALA A 84 16.62 12.14 -4.15
N VAL A 85 17.88 11.87 -4.54
CA VAL A 85 18.82 12.91 -5.01
C VAL A 85 18.63 13.25 -6.49
N HIS A 86 18.21 12.30 -7.34
CA HIS A 86 18.10 12.54 -8.79
C HIS A 86 16.77 13.17 -9.23
N GLY A 87 15.72 13.15 -8.39
CA GLY A 87 14.46 13.88 -8.65
C GLY A 87 14.60 15.40 -8.67
N LEU A 88 15.68 15.96 -8.11
CA LEU A 88 15.94 17.40 -8.04
C LEU A 88 16.94 17.91 -9.11
N ALA A 89 17.65 17.01 -9.81
CA ALA A 89 18.72 17.38 -10.75
C ALA A 89 18.31 17.34 -12.24
N VAL A 90 17.08 16.93 -12.54
CA VAL A 90 16.54 16.77 -13.90
C VAL A 90 16.69 18.01 -14.81
N PRO A 91 16.63 19.28 -14.34
CA PRO A 91 16.69 20.41 -15.28
C PRO A 91 18.08 20.66 -15.90
N MET A 92 19.19 20.28 -15.23
CA MET A 92 20.54 20.70 -15.66
C MET A 92 21.23 19.68 -16.60
N VAL A 93 20.97 18.39 -16.45
CA VAL A 93 21.61 17.33 -17.25
C VAL A 93 20.92 17.12 -18.61
N PHE A 94 19.62 17.44 -18.69
CA PHE A 94 18.82 17.29 -19.92
C PHE A 94 19.30 18.18 -21.09
N PHE A 95 19.95 19.32 -20.80
CA PHE A 95 20.38 20.25 -21.86
C PHE A 95 21.63 19.79 -22.62
N LEU A 96 22.49 18.96 -22.02
CA LEU A 96 23.73 18.49 -22.63
C LEU A 96 23.62 17.07 -23.22
N GLY A 97 22.68 16.26 -22.73
CA GLY A 97 22.45 14.87 -23.19
C GLY A 97 21.66 14.75 -24.51
N SER A 98 20.95 15.80 -24.92
CA SER A 98 20.11 15.81 -26.13
C SER A 98 20.88 15.63 -27.44
N ILE A 99 22.20 15.88 -27.45
CA ILE A 99 23.06 15.74 -28.65
C ILE A 99 23.60 14.30 -28.80
N SER A 100 23.57 13.46 -27.76
CA SER A 100 24.06 12.04 -27.81
C SER A 100 22.95 10.98 -27.83
N ALA A 101 21.67 11.36 -27.71
CA ALA A 101 20.57 10.43 -27.45
C ALA A 101 20.04 9.64 -28.67
N MET A 102 20.64 9.74 -29.86
CA MET A 102 20.18 8.97 -31.04
C MET A 102 20.67 7.51 -31.11
N GLN A 103 21.44 7.01 -30.13
CA GLN A 103 22.08 5.68 -30.24
C GLN A 103 21.91 4.72 -29.06
N THR A 104 20.94 4.94 -28.18
CA THR A 104 20.57 3.93 -27.18
C THR A 104 19.12 3.53 -27.37
N MET A 105 18.88 2.33 -27.89
CA MET A 105 17.60 1.64 -27.75
C MET A 105 17.36 1.40 -26.26
N THR A 106 16.72 2.35 -25.59
CA THR A 106 16.36 2.27 -24.18
C THR A 106 15.11 1.43 -24.03
N GLN A 107 15.26 0.20 -23.51
CA GLN A 107 14.15 -0.56 -22.95
C GLN A 107 13.45 0.28 -21.88
N SER A 108 12.14 0.45 -21.98
CA SER A 108 11.32 1.28 -21.07
C SER A 108 11.41 0.78 -19.63
N ASN A 109 11.31 1.70 -18.65
CA ASN A 109 11.38 1.36 -17.24
C ASN A 109 10.18 0.47 -16.85
N PRO A 110 10.37 -0.71 -16.22
CA PRO A 110 9.27 -1.56 -15.78
C PRO A 110 8.26 -0.84 -14.86
N ASN A 111 8.71 0.16 -14.11
CA ASN A 111 7.86 0.99 -13.24
C ASN A 111 6.83 1.84 -14.01
N GLU A 112 7.05 2.10 -15.30
CA GLU A 112 6.15 2.92 -16.13
C GLU A 112 4.96 2.12 -16.66
N GLN A 113 4.88 0.83 -16.36
CA GLN A 113 3.70 0.03 -16.70
C GLN A 113 2.50 0.55 -15.91
N ASN A 114 1.39 0.79 -16.62
CA ASN A 114 0.15 1.19 -15.96
C ASN A 114 -0.31 0.12 -14.98
N VAL A 115 -0.74 0.54 -13.78
CA VAL A 115 -1.42 -0.38 -12.86
C VAL A 115 -2.74 -0.82 -13.51
N GLU A 116 -2.82 -2.08 -13.89
CA GLU A 116 -3.99 -2.63 -14.56
C GLU A 116 -5.15 -2.80 -13.57
N LEU A 117 -6.11 -1.88 -13.60
CA LEU A 117 -7.43 -2.10 -13.02
C LEU A 117 -8.19 -3.11 -13.90
N ASN A 118 -7.97 -4.39 -13.62
CA ASN A 118 -8.63 -5.45 -14.36
C ASN A 118 -10.14 -5.51 -14.06
N ARG A 119 -10.92 -6.08 -14.99
CA ARG A 119 -12.38 -6.19 -14.83
C ARG A 119 -12.76 -6.90 -13.53
N THR A 120 -11.97 -7.89 -13.13
CA THR A 120 -12.18 -8.67 -11.91
C THR A 120 -12.07 -7.81 -10.65
N SER A 121 -11.05 -6.96 -10.53
CA SER A 121 -10.85 -6.09 -9.36
C SER A 121 -11.93 -5.03 -9.27
N LEU A 122 -12.42 -4.52 -10.40
CA LEU A 122 -13.60 -3.65 -10.44
C LEU A 122 -14.85 -4.36 -9.90
N TYR A 123 -15.13 -5.59 -10.34
CA TYR A 123 -16.28 -6.35 -9.85
C TYR A 123 -16.17 -6.67 -8.35
N TRP A 124 -14.98 -7.08 -7.87
CA TRP A 124 -14.75 -7.31 -6.45
C TRP A 124 -14.90 -6.03 -5.61
N GLY A 125 -14.44 -4.89 -6.13
CA GLY A 125 -14.61 -3.59 -5.47
C GLY A 125 -16.08 -3.18 -5.35
N LEU A 126 -16.85 -3.29 -6.44
CA LEU A 126 -18.29 -2.99 -6.43
C LEU A 126 -19.08 -3.96 -5.54
N LEU A 127 -18.72 -5.25 -5.57
CA LEU A 127 -19.30 -6.26 -4.69
C LEU A 127 -19.06 -5.93 -3.22
N LEU A 128 -17.83 -5.54 -2.86
CA LEU A 128 -17.48 -5.15 -1.50
C LEU A 128 -18.33 -3.95 -1.03
N ILE A 129 -18.46 -2.92 -1.86
CA ILE A 129 -19.29 -1.74 -1.55
C ILE A 129 -20.76 -2.13 -1.37
N PHE A 130 -21.30 -2.98 -2.26
CA PHE A 130 -22.67 -3.47 -2.16
C PHE A 130 -22.92 -4.28 -0.89
N VAL A 131 -22.01 -5.20 -0.54
CA VAL A 131 -22.11 -6.02 0.68
C VAL A 131 -22.07 -5.16 1.93
N LEU A 132 -21.18 -4.18 1.99
CA LEU A 132 -21.14 -3.23 3.10
C LEU A 132 -22.45 -2.44 3.19
N ALA A 133 -22.96 -1.92 2.07
CA ALA A 133 -24.23 -1.20 2.06
C ALA A 133 -25.40 -2.04 2.61
N VAL A 134 -25.50 -3.31 2.23
CA VAL A 134 -26.54 -4.23 2.74
C VAL A 134 -26.35 -4.54 4.22
N LEU A 135 -25.13 -4.88 4.64
CA LEU A 135 -24.83 -5.20 6.05
C LEU A 135 -25.10 -4.01 6.99
N PHE A 136 -24.77 -2.80 6.54
CA PHE A 136 -24.98 -1.58 7.33
C PHE A 136 -26.39 -1.02 7.21
N SER A 137 -27.14 -1.30 6.14
CA SER A 137 -28.51 -0.83 5.96
C SER A 137 -29.43 -1.25 7.11
N ASN A 138 -29.26 -2.47 7.63
CA ASN A 138 -30.07 -2.97 8.75
C ASN A 138 -29.87 -2.19 10.08
N TYR A 139 -28.80 -1.40 10.20
CA TYR A 139 -28.54 -0.55 11.38
C TYR A 139 -29.16 0.85 11.27
N PHE A 140 -29.52 1.30 10.06
CA PHE A 140 -30.11 2.62 9.85
C PHE A 140 -31.64 2.59 9.78
N PHE A 141 -32.22 1.45 9.42
CA PHE A 141 -33.66 1.31 9.17
C PHE A 141 -34.41 0.47 10.22
N ASN A 142 -33.74 0.07 11.29
CA ASN A 142 -34.31 -0.68 12.42
C ASN A 142 -33.79 -0.07 13.73
#